data_AF-A0A0F9JPR2-F1
#
_entry.id   AF-A0A0F9JPR2-F1
#
_cell.length_a   1.000
_cell.length_b   1.000
_cell.length_c   1.000
_cell.angle_alpha   90.00
_cell.angle_beta   90.00
_cell.angle_gamma   90.00
#
_symmetry.space_group_name_H-M   'P 1'
#
loop_
_entity.id
_entity.type
_entity.pdbx_description
1 polymer ?
#
loop_
_entity_poly.entity_id
_entity_poly.type
_entity_poly.pdbx_seq_one_letter_code
_entity_poly.pdbx_strand_id
1 'polypeptide(L)'
;MIQTTHNVIRLEKPTFEVADILLSHILDYQKTYWLKPEQYKIVYDLLNCRTSYLGGHIEQCDHCAAERVSYNSCRNRSAAGGSQVPKHTKATLA
;
A
#
# COMPACT_ATOMS: atom_id res chain seq x y z
N MET A 1 -26.79 20.17 -14.85
CA MET A 1 -26.08 18.88 -14.86
C MET A 1 -24.79 19.08 -14.06
N ILE A 2 -24.81 18.79 -12.76
CA ILE A 2 -23.67 19.06 -11.86
C ILE A 2 -22.76 17.83 -11.92
N GLN A 3 -21.57 17.97 -12.52
CA GLN A 3 -20.54 16.94 -12.53
C GLN A 3 -19.90 16.87 -11.14
N THR A 4 -20.19 15.80 -10.41
CA THR A 4 -19.55 15.42 -9.14
C THR A 4 -18.11 14.99 -9.43
N THR A 5 -17.18 15.94 -9.46
CA THR A 5 -15.74 15.62 -9.44
C THR A 5 -15.38 15.15 -8.03
N HIS A 6 -15.46 13.83 -7.78
CA HIS A 6 -14.85 13.21 -6.61
C HIS A 6 -13.36 13.54 -6.62
N ASN A 7 -12.94 14.50 -5.79
CA ASN A 7 -11.57 14.95 -5.69
C ASN A 7 -10.77 13.90 -4.92
N VAL A 8 -10.32 12.85 -5.63
CA VAL A 8 -9.49 11.80 -5.06
C VAL A 8 -8.07 12.34 -4.92
N ILE A 9 -7.67 12.68 -3.69
CA ILE A 9 -6.30 13.14 -3.42
C ILE A 9 -5.42 11.89 -3.28
N ARG A 10 -4.56 11.65 -4.28
CA ARG A 10 -3.51 10.63 -4.20
C ARG A 10 -2.37 11.20 -3.34
N LEU A 11 -2.24 10.76 -2.10
CA LEU A 11 -1.06 11.08 -1.29
C LEU A 11 0.18 10.57 -2.01
N GLU A 12 1.14 11.45 -2.29
CA GLU A 12 2.40 11.07 -2.91
C GLU A 12 3.10 10.02 -2.05
N LYS A 13 3.19 8.82 -2.62
CA LYS A 13 3.86 7.66 -2.05
C LYS A 13 5.38 7.97 -2.00
N PRO A 14 6.13 7.50 -0.98
CA PRO A 14 7.59 7.62 -0.98
C PRO A 14 8.17 7.17 -2.34
N THR A 15 9.20 7.87 -2.81
CA THR A 15 9.76 7.71 -4.17
C THR A 15 10.13 6.26 -4.50
N PHE A 16 10.48 5.46 -3.49
CA PHE A 16 10.67 4.03 -3.58
C PHE A 16 10.23 3.34 -2.28
N GLU A 17 9.50 2.23 -2.39
CA GLU A 17 9.26 1.27 -1.31
C GLU A 17 10.17 0.04 -1.47
N VAL A 18 10.31 -0.74 -0.39
CA VAL A 18 11.08 -2.01 -0.42
C VAL A 18 10.55 -2.96 -1.50
N ALA A 19 9.23 -2.92 -1.76
CA ALA A 19 8.60 -3.70 -2.82
C ALA A 19 9.18 -3.38 -4.21
N ASP A 20 9.48 -2.11 -4.49
CA ASP A 20 9.99 -1.67 -5.81
C ASP A 20 11.42 -2.20 -6.06
N ILE A 21 12.25 -2.22 -5.01
CA ILE A 21 13.60 -2.80 -5.05
C ILE A 21 13.50 -4.31 -5.28
N LEU A 22 12.63 -5.01 -4.52
CA LEU A 22 12.45 -6.45 -4.67
C LEU A 22 11.94 -6.80 -6.07
N LEU A 23 10.96 -6.08 -6.60
CA LEU A 23 10.42 -6.34 -7.94
C LEU A 23 11.50 -6.24 -9.02
N SER A 24 12.43 -5.30 -8.88
CA SER A 24 13.51 -5.07 -9.83
C SER A 24 14.63 -6.12 -9.76
N HIS A 25 14.84 -6.77 -8.60
CA HIS A 25 16.05 -7.56 -8.35
C HIS A 25 15.81 -9.00 -7.88
N ILE A 26 14.59 -9.37 -7.47
CA ILE A 26 14.33 -10.67 -6.82
C ILE A 26 14.61 -11.86 -7.74
N LEU A 27 14.33 -11.73 -9.03
CA LEU A 27 14.57 -12.80 -10.01
C LEU A 27 16.07 -13.08 -10.19
N ASP A 28 16.89 -12.03 -10.24
CA ASP A 28 18.35 -12.19 -10.36
C ASP A 28 18.96 -12.74 -9.06
N TYR A 29 18.44 -12.32 -7.91
CA TYR A 29 18.81 -12.89 -6.63
C TYR A 29 18.52 -14.40 -6.58
N GLN A 30 17.33 -14.83 -7.01
CA GLN A 30 16.90 -16.23 -7.02
C GLN A 30 17.71 -17.12 -7.98
N LYS A 31 18.31 -16.56 -9.03
CA LYS A 31 19.23 -17.31 -9.92
C LYS A 31 20.52 -17.72 -9.22
N THR A 32 20.95 -16.93 -8.23
CA THR A 32 22.23 -17.14 -7.54
C THR A 32 22.04 -17.82 -6.19
N TYR A 33 20.96 -17.48 -5.47
CA TYR A 33 20.72 -17.90 -4.10
C TYR A 33 19.33 -18.52 -3.96
N TRP A 34 19.29 -19.70 -3.33
CA TRP A 34 18.04 -20.32 -2.92
C TRP A 34 17.42 -19.54 -1.76
N LEU A 35 16.14 -19.19 -1.87
CA LEU A 35 15.37 -18.61 -0.79
C LEU A 35 14.79 -19.71 0.11
N LYS A 36 15.05 -19.61 1.41
CA LYS A 36 14.37 -20.48 2.39
C LYS A 36 12.87 -20.15 2.45
N PRO A 37 12.01 -21.10 2.86
CA PRO A 37 10.56 -20.87 2.94
C PRO A 37 10.17 -19.59 3.69
N GLU A 38 10.87 -19.27 4.78
CA GLU A 38 10.62 -18.06 5.58
C GLU A 38 10.96 -16.79 4.79
N GLN A 39 12.02 -16.83 3.99
CA GLN A 39 12.43 -15.72 3.14
C GLN A 39 11.46 -15.53 1.98
N TYR A 40 10.98 -16.62 1.37
CA TYR A 40 9.91 -16.56 0.37
C TYR A 40 8.68 -15.87 0.92
N LYS A 41 8.25 -16.23 2.13
CA LYS A 41 7.10 -15.59 2.77
C LYS A 41 7.32 -14.10 2.96
N ILE A 42 8.50 -13.69 3.43
CA ILE A 42 8.85 -12.27 3.61
C ILE A 42 8.80 -11.52 2.28
N VAL A 43 9.43 -12.06 1.24
CA VAL A 43 9.45 -11.45 -0.10
C VAL A 43 8.03 -11.32 -0.64
N TYR A 44 7.21 -12.37 -0.50
CA TYR A 44 5.82 -12.36 -0.94
C TYR A 44 4.99 -11.30 -0.21
N ASP A 45 5.10 -11.23 1.13
CA ASP A 45 4.38 -10.25 1.94
C ASP A 45 4.79 -8.81 1.57
N LEU A 46 6.07 -8.57 1.30
CA LEU A 46 6.60 -7.26 0.93
C LEU A 46 6.15 -6.83 -0.47
N LEU A 47 6.16 -7.74 -1.45
CA LEU A 47 5.68 -7.44 -2.81
C LEU A 47 4.18 -7.13 -2.87
N ASN A 48 3.40 -7.70 -1.96
CA ASN A 48 1.95 -7.45 -1.86
C ASN A 48 1.58 -6.37 -0.83
N CYS A 49 2.57 -5.77 -0.17
CA CYS A 49 2.34 -4.78 0.87
C CYS A 49 1.73 -3.51 0.27
N ARG A 50 0.63 -2.99 0.84
CA ARG A 50 -0.07 -1.77 0.35
C ARG A 50 -0.53 -1.86 -1.11
N THR A 51 -0.89 -3.04 -1.56
CA THR A 51 -1.59 -3.25 -2.84
C THR A 51 -3.03 -3.69 -2.57
N SER A 52 -3.85 -3.72 -3.63
CA SER A 52 -5.21 -4.26 -3.54
C SER A 52 -5.24 -5.73 -3.09
N TYR A 53 -4.14 -6.47 -3.19
CA TYR A 53 -4.05 -7.86 -2.77
C TYR A 53 -4.37 -8.06 -1.27
N LEU A 54 -3.96 -7.12 -0.42
CA LEU A 54 -4.24 -7.17 1.02
C LEU A 54 -5.55 -6.47 1.41
N GLY A 55 -6.37 -6.09 0.41
CA GLY A 55 -7.52 -5.23 0.59
C GLY A 55 -7.14 -3.81 1.02
N GLY A 56 -8.17 -3.02 1.28
CA GLY A 56 -7.98 -1.64 1.74
C GLY A 56 -9.29 -0.98 2.10
N HIS A 57 -9.27 0.33 2.16
CA HIS A 57 -10.43 1.14 2.48
C HIS A 57 -10.37 2.51 1.84
N ILE A 58 -11.54 3.08 1.60
CA ILE A 58 -11.71 4.47 1.21
C ILE A 58 -11.87 5.25 2.50
N GLU A 59 -10.99 6.23 2.70
CA GLU A 59 -11.12 7.20 3.78
C GLU A 59 -11.61 8.52 3.22
N GLN A 60 -12.45 9.20 3.99
CA GLN A 60 -12.90 10.55 3.69
C GLN A 60 -12.41 11.52 4.77
N CYS A 61 -11.91 12.67 4.34
CA CYS A 61 -11.54 13.75 5.25
C CYS A 61 -12.80 14.39 5.86
N ASP A 62 -12.81 14.53 7.18
CA ASP A 62 -13.95 15.08 7.92
C ASP A 62 -14.18 16.58 7.65
N HIS A 63 -13.16 17.28 7.14
CA HIS A 63 -13.20 18.74 6.95
C HIS A 63 -13.52 19.15 5.51
N CYS A 64 -12.98 18.45 4.50
CA CYS A 64 -13.10 18.85 3.09
C CYS A 64 -13.77 17.79 2.20
N ALA A 65 -14.25 16.69 2.76
CA ALA A 65 -14.87 15.56 2.06
C ALA A 65 -13.99 14.90 0.97
N ALA A 66 -12.70 15.25 0.87
CA ALA A 66 -11.76 14.60 -0.03
C ALA A 66 -11.64 13.11 0.32
N GLU A 67 -11.59 12.27 -0.72
CA GLU A 67 -11.50 10.82 -0.57
C GLU A 67 -10.11 10.33 -0.95
N ARG A 68 -9.63 9.30 -0.24
CA ARG A 68 -8.39 8.61 -0.58
C ARG A 68 -8.55 7.10 -0.44
N VAL A 69 -7.94 6.37 -1.37
CA VAL A 69 -7.79 4.92 -1.24
C VAL A 69 -6.55 4.64 -0.39
N SER A 70 -6.70 3.82 0.65
CA SER A 70 -5.62 3.36 1.52
C SER A 70 -5.61 1.84 1.52
N TYR A 71 -4.51 1.24 1.06
CA TYR A 71 -4.34 -0.21 1.12
C TYR A 71 -3.72 -0.65 2.45
N ASN A 72 -4.06 -1.87 2.87
CA ASN A 72 -3.55 -2.45 4.10
C ASN A 72 -2.04 -2.73 4.01
N SER A 73 -1.32 -2.51 5.11
CA SER A 73 0.08 -2.91 5.21
C SER A 73 0.22 -4.37 5.65
N CYS A 74 1.14 -5.08 5.03
CA CYS A 74 1.63 -6.38 5.47
C CYS A 74 2.22 -6.30 6.90
N ARG A 75 2.15 -7.41 7.65
CA ARG A 75 2.68 -7.51 9.03
C ARG A 75 4.21 -7.44 9.12
N ASN A 76 4.89 -7.70 8.00
CA ASN A 76 6.35 -7.72 7.92
C ASN A 76 6.97 -6.36 7.61
N ARG A 77 6.16 -5.29 7.51
CA ARG A 77 6.65 -3.92 7.40
C ARG A 77 6.84 -3.32 8.79
N SER A 78 8.08 -3.08 9.21
CA SER A 78 8.35 -2.21 10.36
C SER A 78 7.90 -0.77 10.01
N ALA A 79 6.97 -0.22 10.79
CA ALA A 79 6.26 0.98 10.41
C ALA A 79 7.06 2.26 10.70
N ALA A 80 7.49 2.98 9.66
CA ALA A 80 7.60 4.44 9.73
C ALA A 80 6.20 5.03 9.44
N GLY A 81 5.78 5.94 10.32
CA GLY A 81 4.39 6.35 10.58
C GLY A 81 3.64 6.90 9.37
N GLY A 82 2.33 6.61 9.35
CA GLY A 82 1.42 7.26 8.40
C GLY A 82 0.97 8.61 8.96
N SER A 83 0.88 9.62 8.09
CA SER A 83 0.31 10.91 8.44
C SER A 83 -1.16 10.75 8.87
N GLN A 84 -1.44 11.01 10.14
CA GLN A 84 -2.79 10.99 10.71
C GLN A 84 -3.45 12.35 10.48
N VAL A 85 -4.27 12.43 9.45
CA VAL A 85 -5.28 13.48 9.29
C VAL A 85 -6.59 12.98 9.92
N PRO A 86 -7.46 13.84 10.50
CA PRO A 86 -8.80 13.44 10.91
C PRO A 86 -9.60 12.96 9.70
N LYS A 87 -10.03 11.70 9.75
CA LYS A 87 -10.68 10.99 8.65
C LYS A 87 -11.46 9.81 9.19
N HIS A 88 -12.53 9.45 8.50
CA HIS A 88 -13.30 8.25 8.77
C HIS A 88 -13.22 7.26 7.61
N THR A 89 -13.34 5.97 7.94
CA THR A 89 -13.48 4.92 6.94
C THR A 89 -14.87 5.04 6.32
N LYS A 90 -14.92 5.32 5.02
CA LYS A 90 -16.15 5.43 4.23
C LYS A 90 -16.58 4.08 3.66
N ALA A 91 -15.62 3.26 3.19
CA ALA A 91 -15.89 1.95 2.60
C ALA A 91 -14.68 1.01 2.69
N THR A 92 -14.93 -0.30 2.65
CA THR A 92 -13.88 -1.33 2.55
C THR A 92 -13.75 -1.80 1.09
N LEU A 93 -12.52 -2.05 0.66
CA LEU A 93 -12.19 -2.63 -0.63
C LEU A 93 -11.80 -4.10 -0.40
N ALA A 94 -12.56 -5.02 -1.02
CA ALA A 94 -12.30 -6.45 -1.03
C ALA A 94 -11.45 -6.85 -2.23
#